data_AF-A0A968MS83-F1
#
_entry.id   AF-A0A968MS83-F1
#
_cell.length_a   1.000
_cell.length_b   1.000
_cell.length_c   1.000
_cell.angle_alpha   90.00
_cell.angle_beta   90.00
_cell.angle_gamma   90.00
#
_symmetry.space_group_name_H-M   'P 1'
#
loop_
_entity.id
_entity.type
_entity.pdbx_description
1 polymer ?
#
loop_
_entity_poly.entity_id
_entity_poly.type
_entity_poly.pdbx_seq_one_letter_code
_entity_poly.pdbx_strand_id
1 'polypeptide(L)'
;MGKKEEKLGVKDVIPRKIENIQNNQQRNYIRLFGDFKIVDKNGEDISLLFTPKLKQLFLVVLAYSQRNKKGISTRELTDILWPNHSYQNAKNSRGVTIRKLRLLLESLDKVEVVFHVDTWSMVFSGNIYCDYIECLNLLENGDARNPGFYGAFFRIVSSGEIFKGSRTIGSMILKVI
;
A
#
# COMPACT_ATOMS: atom_id res chain seq x y z
N MET A 1 -53.63 14.97 2.79
CA MET A 1 -52.55 15.56 1.98
C MET A 1 -51.24 15.37 2.74
N GLY A 2 -50.50 14.30 2.45
CA GLY A 2 -49.22 13.99 3.10
C GLY A 2 -48.28 13.41 2.06
N LYS A 3 -47.34 14.23 1.58
CA LYS A 3 -46.28 13.78 0.66
C LYS A 3 -45.30 12.93 1.48
N LYS A 4 -45.18 11.64 1.15
CA LYS A 4 -44.07 10.81 1.63
C LYS A 4 -42.81 11.25 0.88
N GLU A 5 -41.82 11.74 1.61
CA GLU A 5 -40.48 11.95 1.11
C GLU A 5 -39.81 10.59 0.89
N GLU A 6 -39.56 10.26 -0.37
CA GLU A 6 -38.82 9.08 -0.78
C GLU A 6 -37.33 9.38 -0.62
N LYS A 7 -36.71 8.82 0.42
CA LYS A 7 -35.26 8.91 0.63
C LYS A 7 -34.56 8.03 -0.40
N LEU A 8 -34.10 8.64 -1.49
CA LEU A 8 -33.17 8.03 -2.44
C LEU A 8 -31.94 7.52 -1.67
N GLY A 9 -31.74 6.21 -1.71
CA GLY A 9 -30.58 5.57 -1.08
C GLY A 9 -29.31 5.93 -1.83
N VAL A 10 -28.22 6.17 -1.10
CA VAL A 10 -26.88 6.48 -1.65
C VAL A 10 -26.41 5.45 -2.71
N LYS A 11 -27.00 4.24 -2.72
CA LYS A 11 -26.73 3.18 -3.69
C LYS A 11 -27.26 3.46 -5.10
N ASP A 12 -28.26 4.32 -5.25
CA ASP A 12 -28.89 4.61 -6.56
C ASP A 12 -28.15 5.70 -7.35
N VAL A 13 -27.19 6.38 -6.72
CA VAL A 13 -26.41 7.47 -7.35
C VAL A 13 -25.14 6.96 -8.03
N ILE A 14 -24.68 5.74 -7.73
CA ILE A 14 -23.47 5.17 -8.38
C ILE A 14 -23.89 4.45 -9.67
N PRO A 15 -23.54 4.96 -10.87
CA PRO A 15 -23.91 4.30 -12.11
C PRO A 15 -23.31 2.89 -12.18
N ARG A 16 -24.14 1.88 -12.46
CA ARG A 16 -23.76 0.46 -12.72
C ARG A 16 -22.61 0.29 -13.72
N LYS A 17 -22.31 1.33 -14.53
CA LYS A 17 -21.18 1.36 -15.46
C LYS A 17 -19.80 1.35 -14.75
N ILE A 18 -19.74 1.71 -13.47
CA ILE A 18 -18.48 1.76 -12.69
C ILE A 18 -18.08 0.37 -12.16
N GLU A 19 -19.02 -0.55 -11.95
CA GLU A 19 -18.73 -1.91 -11.47
C GLU A 19 -17.93 -2.75 -12.49
N ASN A 20 -18.00 -2.41 -13.79
CA ASN A 20 -17.36 -3.15 -14.87
C ASN A 20 -15.95 -2.67 -15.25
N ILE A 21 -15.34 -1.78 -14.47
CA ILE A 21 -13.92 -1.38 -14.65
C ILE A 21 -13.00 -2.30 -13.81
N GLN A 22 -13.49 -3.46 -13.37
CA GLN A 22 -12.71 -4.42 -12.58
C GLN A 22 -11.56 -5.01 -13.41
N ASN A 23 -10.39 -4.38 -13.26
CA ASN A 23 -9.06 -4.99 -13.19
C ASN A 23 -8.78 -6.09 -14.22
N ASN A 24 -8.23 -5.68 -15.36
CA ASN A 24 -7.60 -6.61 -16.30
C ASN A 24 -6.31 -7.25 -15.75
N GLN A 25 -5.87 -6.86 -14.54
CA GLN A 25 -4.68 -7.39 -13.88
C GLN A 25 -5.08 -8.37 -12.78
N GLN A 26 -5.23 -9.64 -13.17
CA GLN A 26 -5.62 -10.73 -12.27
C GLN A 26 -4.44 -11.30 -11.47
N ARG A 27 -3.20 -10.88 -11.78
CA ARG A 27 -1.96 -11.35 -11.16
C ARG A 27 -0.97 -10.21 -10.98
N ASN A 28 0.01 -10.42 -10.12
CA ASN A 28 1.11 -9.48 -9.88
C ASN A 28 0.60 -8.08 -9.53
N TYR A 29 -0.09 -7.97 -8.40
CA TYR A 29 -0.57 -6.68 -7.91
C TYR A 29 -0.60 -6.58 -6.40
N ILE A 30 -0.53 -5.34 -5.94
CA ILE A 30 -0.59 -4.93 -4.54
C ILE A 30 -1.75 -3.94 -4.40
N ARG A 31 -2.67 -4.23 -3.48
CA ARG A 31 -3.78 -3.37 -3.12
C ARG A 31 -3.72 -3.04 -1.64
N LEU A 32 -3.59 -1.75 -1.34
CA LEU A 32 -3.44 -1.18 0.01
C LEU A 32 -4.62 -0.29 0.41
N PHE A 33 -5.43 0.17 -0.55
CA PHE A 33 -6.71 0.82 -0.29
C PHE A 33 -7.80 -0.24 -0.07
N GLY A 34 -8.46 -0.16 1.09
CA GLY A 34 -9.35 -1.21 1.57
C GLY A 34 -8.55 -2.34 2.22
N ASP A 35 -8.81 -3.58 1.81
CA ASP A 35 -8.15 -4.75 2.41
C ASP A 35 -6.74 -4.94 1.83
N PHE A 36 -5.76 -5.12 2.71
CA PHE A 36 -4.38 -5.46 2.35
C PHE A 36 -4.38 -6.76 1.53
N LYS A 37 -4.13 -6.62 0.23
CA LYS A 37 -4.12 -7.73 -0.71
C LYS A 37 -2.87 -7.71 -1.58
N ILE A 38 -2.19 -8.84 -1.66
CA ILE A 38 -1.03 -9.05 -2.54
C ILE A 38 -1.26 -10.34 -3.30
N VAL A 39 -1.27 -10.23 -4.63
CA VAL A 39 -1.36 -11.38 -5.54
C VAL A 39 -0.07 -11.47 -6.31
N ASP A 40 0.55 -12.65 -6.29
CA ASP A 40 1.87 -12.89 -6.86
C ASP A 40 1.86 -12.97 -8.40
N LYS A 41 3.04 -13.15 -9.02
CA LYS A 41 3.17 -13.25 -10.48
C LYS A 41 2.48 -14.47 -11.10
N ASN A 42 2.15 -15.47 -10.29
CA ASN A 42 1.43 -16.67 -10.71
C ASN A 42 -0.09 -16.53 -10.52
N GLY A 43 -0.55 -15.48 -9.84
CA GLY A 43 -1.97 -15.26 -9.52
C GLY A 43 -2.39 -15.79 -8.15
N GLU A 44 -1.44 -16.21 -7.30
CA GLU A 44 -1.71 -16.69 -5.95
C GLU A 44 -1.87 -15.53 -4.97
N ASP A 45 -2.92 -15.56 -4.15
CA ASP A 45 -3.14 -14.60 -3.07
C ASP A 45 -2.23 -14.93 -1.87
N ILE A 46 -1.16 -14.15 -1.72
CA ILE A 46 -0.16 -14.34 -0.66
C ILE A 46 -0.41 -13.44 0.56
N SER A 47 -1.57 -12.76 0.63
CA SER A 47 -1.86 -11.74 1.65
C SER A 47 -1.77 -12.25 3.08
N LEU A 48 -2.09 -13.52 3.30
CA LEU A 48 -2.07 -14.17 4.61
C LEU A 48 -0.64 -14.49 5.09
N LEU A 49 0.33 -14.57 4.18
CA LEU A 49 1.74 -14.80 4.54
C LEU A 49 2.38 -13.58 5.20
N PHE A 50 1.80 -12.39 4.98
CA PHE A 50 2.23 -11.16 5.63
C PHE A 50 1.68 -11.10 7.05
N THR A 51 2.46 -11.60 8.02
CA THR A 51 2.18 -11.38 9.45
C THR A 51 2.04 -9.89 9.78
N PRO A 52 1.39 -9.49 10.90
CA PRO A 52 1.23 -8.07 11.24
C PRO A 52 2.54 -7.28 11.21
N LYS A 53 3.64 -7.88 11.67
CA LYS A 53 4.96 -7.25 11.66
C LYS A 53 5.54 -7.10 10.25
N LEU A 54 5.31 -8.09 9.38
CA LEU A 54 5.73 -8.01 7.97
C LEU A 54 4.92 -6.97 7.21
N LYS A 55 3.60 -6.86 7.47
CA LYS A 55 2.76 -5.77 6.93
C LYS A 55 3.31 -4.41 7.36
N GLN A 56 3.60 -4.22 8.65
CA GLN A 56 4.20 -2.99 9.16
C GLN A 56 5.52 -2.65 8.45
N LEU A 57 6.44 -3.62 8.36
CA LEU A 57 7.72 -3.41 7.68
C LEU A 57 7.53 -3.06 6.20
N PHE A 58 6.71 -3.81 5.48
CA PHE A 58 6.41 -3.58 4.08
C PHE A 58 5.87 -2.16 3.86
N LEU A 59 4.88 -1.75 4.64
CA LEU A 59 4.22 -0.45 4.51
C LEU A 59 5.15 0.73 4.83
N VAL A 60 5.95 0.62 5.90
CA VAL A 60 6.92 1.66 6.26
C VAL A 60 7.98 1.81 5.19
N VAL A 61 8.60 0.71 4.74
CA VAL A 61 9.65 0.79 3.72
C VAL A 61 9.06 1.33 2.41
N LEU A 62 7.87 0.87 1.99
CA LEU A 62 7.19 1.37 0.79
C LEU A 62 6.95 2.89 0.87
N ALA A 63 6.31 3.37 1.94
CA ALA A 63 5.98 4.78 2.09
C ALA A 63 7.22 5.69 2.04
N TYR A 64 8.29 5.34 2.76
CA TYR A 64 9.54 6.11 2.74
C TYR A 64 10.29 6.04 1.40
N SER A 65 10.11 4.94 0.66
CA SER A 65 10.70 4.80 -0.67
C SER A 65 10.01 5.70 -1.69
N GLN A 66 8.68 5.87 -1.59
CA GLN A 66 7.93 6.69 -2.52
C GLN A 66 8.01 8.19 -2.18
N ARG A 67 7.93 8.58 -0.90
CA ARG A 67 7.86 10.00 -0.50
C ARG A 67 9.00 10.87 -1.04
N ASN A 68 10.25 10.43 -0.86
CA ASN A 68 11.44 11.24 -1.19
C ASN A 68 12.48 10.47 -2.00
N LYS A 69 12.19 9.22 -2.40
CA LYS A 69 13.15 8.32 -3.05
C LYS A 69 14.45 8.08 -2.27
N LYS A 70 14.46 8.40 -0.97
CA LYS A 70 15.62 8.25 -0.07
C LYS A 70 15.58 6.99 0.79
N GLY A 71 14.41 6.37 0.95
CA GLY A 71 14.23 5.25 1.88
C GLY A 71 14.22 5.69 3.34
N ILE A 72 14.21 4.69 4.23
CA ILE A 72 14.17 4.87 5.69
C ILE A 72 15.49 4.44 6.34
N SER A 73 16.03 5.24 7.26
CA SER A 73 17.26 4.86 7.97
C SER A 73 17.05 3.62 8.87
N THR A 74 18.10 2.85 9.13
CA THR A 74 18.00 1.69 10.03
C THR A 74 17.53 2.10 11.44
N ARG A 75 17.96 3.28 11.93
CA ARG A 75 17.55 3.82 13.23
C ARG A 75 16.06 4.15 13.24
N GLU A 76 15.59 4.96 12.30
CA GLU A 76 14.17 5.36 12.21
C GLU A 76 13.24 4.16 12.00
N LEU A 77 13.64 3.20 11.17
CA LEU A 77 12.92 1.94 11.00
C LEU A 77 12.81 1.18 12.32
N THR A 78 13.86 1.22 13.14
CA THR A 78 13.89 0.56 14.44
C THR A 78 12.95 1.24 15.43
N ASP A 79 13.00 2.57 15.50
CA ASP A 79 12.19 3.35 16.43
C ASP A 79 10.69 3.19 16.12
N ILE A 80 10.32 3.10 14.84
CA ILE A 80 8.93 2.90 14.42
C ILE A 80 8.45 1.48 14.74
N LEU A 81 9.22 0.47 14.35
CA LEU A 81 8.75 -0.91 14.43
C LEU A 81 9.01 -1.55 15.79
N TRP A 82 10.14 -1.27 16.43
CA TRP A 82 10.53 -1.83 17.72
C TRP A 82 10.76 -0.73 18.76
N PRO A 83 9.74 0.09 19.09
CA PRO A 83 9.88 1.28 19.94
C PRO A 83 10.40 0.97 21.36
N ASN A 84 10.22 -0.26 21.83
CA ASN A 84 10.65 -0.71 23.16
C ASN A 84 12.05 -1.36 23.17
N HIS A 85 12.77 -1.32 22.04
CA HIS A 85 14.09 -1.95 21.91
C HIS A 85 15.12 -0.92 21.46
N SER A 86 16.33 -1.00 22.02
CA SER A 86 17.45 -0.23 21.48
C SER A 86 17.80 -0.69 20.07
N TYR A 87 18.50 0.17 19.32
CA TYR A 87 19.06 -0.15 17.99
C TYR A 87 19.76 -1.51 17.95
N GLN A 88 20.54 -1.83 19.00
CA GLN A 88 21.31 -3.06 19.10
C GLN A 88 20.43 -4.26 19.46
N ASN A 89 19.49 -4.10 20.40
CA ASN A 89 18.60 -5.18 20.83
C ASN A 89 17.63 -5.60 19.70
N ALA A 90 17.24 -4.66 18.85
CA ALA A 90 16.37 -4.94 17.70
C ALA A 90 17.09 -5.60 16.52
N LYS A 91 18.43 -5.60 16.47
CA LYS A 91 19.22 -6.00 15.29
C LYS A 91 18.83 -7.37 14.73
N ASN A 92 18.73 -8.38 15.60
CA ASN A 92 18.42 -9.75 15.19
C ASN A 92 16.97 -9.89 14.70
N SER A 93 16.01 -9.33 15.45
CA SER A 93 14.59 -9.34 15.05
C SER A 93 14.37 -8.59 13.73
N ARG A 94 15.02 -7.43 13.57
CA ARG A 94 15.02 -6.63 12.34
C ARG A 94 15.57 -7.40 11.16
N GLY A 95 16.75 -8.01 11.30
CA GLY A 95 17.36 -8.83 10.23
C GLY A 95 16.48 -10.01 9.81
N VAL A 96 15.91 -10.74 10.77
CA VAL A 96 15.00 -11.86 10.49
C VAL A 96 13.73 -11.39 9.78
N THR A 97 13.14 -10.27 10.21
CA THR A 97 11.90 -9.75 9.62
C THR A 97 12.14 -9.25 8.19
N ILE A 98 13.25 -8.53 7.95
CA ILE A 98 13.65 -8.09 6.60
C ILE A 98 13.90 -9.27 5.68
N ARG A 99 14.60 -10.31 6.16
CA ARG A 99 14.83 -11.52 5.37
C ARG A 99 13.51 -12.19 4.95
N LYS A 100 12.58 -12.36 5.89
CA LYS A 100 11.25 -12.91 5.61
C LYS A 100 10.49 -12.08 4.59
N LEU A 101 10.56 -10.75 4.70
CA LEU A 101 9.93 -9.86 3.72
C LEU A 101 10.53 -10.04 2.33
N ARG A 102 11.86 -10.07 2.20
CA ARG A 102 12.54 -10.30 0.91
C ARG A 102 12.07 -11.58 0.23
N LEU A 103 12.02 -12.69 0.98
CA LEU A 103 11.54 -13.98 0.46
C LEU A 103 10.10 -13.91 -0.06
N LEU A 104 9.22 -13.16 0.60
CA LEU A 104 7.84 -12.97 0.11
C LEU A 104 7.77 -12.10 -1.15
N LEU A 105 8.71 -11.17 -1.32
CA LEU A 105 8.73 -10.29 -2.50
C LEU A 105 9.32 -10.97 -3.74
N GLU A 106 10.10 -12.05 -3.59
CA GLU A 106 10.63 -12.85 -4.70
C GLU A 106 9.51 -13.52 -5.56
N SER A 107 8.33 -13.72 -4.98
CA SER A 107 7.15 -14.22 -5.73
C SER A 107 6.50 -13.13 -6.60
N LEU A 108 6.82 -11.86 -6.37
CA LEU A 108 6.39 -10.72 -7.19
C LEU A 108 7.36 -10.50 -8.35
N ASP A 109 6.90 -9.84 -9.42
CA ASP A 109 7.79 -9.47 -10.54
C ASP A 109 8.68 -8.28 -10.17
N LYS A 110 9.96 -8.55 -9.91
CA LYS A 110 11.03 -7.55 -9.70
C LYS A 110 10.68 -6.47 -8.66
N VAL A 111 10.21 -6.92 -7.49
CA VAL A 111 10.06 -6.08 -6.29
C VAL A 111 11.13 -6.46 -5.28
N GLU A 112 11.93 -5.49 -4.85
CA GLU A 112 13.08 -5.76 -3.98
C GLU A 112 13.16 -4.77 -2.82
N VAL A 113 13.64 -5.24 -1.67
CA VAL A 113 14.08 -4.36 -0.57
C VAL A 113 15.60 -4.26 -0.58
N VAL A 114 16.11 -3.10 -0.95
CA VAL A 114 17.55 -2.80 -1.03
C VAL A 114 18.03 -2.04 0.21
N PHE A 115 19.31 -2.17 0.52
CA PHE A 115 19.98 -1.44 1.59
C PHE A 115 21.16 -0.66 1.01
N HIS A 116 21.16 0.66 1.14
CA HIS A 116 22.19 1.53 0.61
C HIS A 116 22.41 2.73 1.54
N VAL A 117 23.66 3.02 1.91
CA VAL A 117 24.03 4.17 2.77
C VAL A 117 23.14 4.26 4.02
N ASP A 118 23.07 3.16 4.78
CA ASP A 118 22.24 3.00 6.00
C ASP A 118 20.72 3.22 5.83
N THR A 119 20.21 3.18 4.61
CA THR A 119 18.78 3.31 4.30
C THR A 119 18.22 2.06 3.64
N TRP A 120 16.98 1.73 4.00
CA TRP A 120 16.18 0.67 3.42
C TRP A 120 15.19 1.28 2.44
N SER A 121 15.19 0.77 1.21
CA SER A 121 14.26 1.22 0.17
C SER A 121 13.62 0.02 -0.54
N MET A 122 12.43 0.22 -1.08
CA MET A 122 11.73 -0.72 -1.93
C MET A 122 11.82 -0.24 -3.37
N VAL A 123 12.29 -1.11 -4.25
CA VAL A 123 12.47 -0.85 -5.67
C VAL A 123 11.49 -1.71 -6.46
N PHE A 124 10.82 -1.07 -7.42
CA PHE A 124 9.87 -1.69 -8.32
C PHE A 124 10.42 -1.55 -9.75
N SER A 125 10.95 -2.64 -10.31
CA SER A 125 11.61 -2.66 -11.63
C SER A 125 10.89 -3.56 -12.64
N GLY A 126 9.75 -4.13 -12.26
CA GLY A 126 8.94 -5.05 -13.06
C GLY A 126 7.56 -4.50 -13.37
N ASN A 127 6.73 -5.34 -14.00
CA ASN A 127 5.36 -4.96 -14.36
C ASN A 127 4.38 -5.36 -13.26
N ILE A 128 4.39 -4.64 -12.15
CA ILE A 128 3.50 -4.84 -11.01
C ILE A 128 2.63 -3.62 -10.77
N TYR A 129 1.32 -3.84 -10.58
CA TYR A 129 0.41 -2.78 -10.20
C TYR A 129 0.41 -2.61 -8.68
N CYS A 130 0.54 -1.37 -8.20
CA CYS A 130 0.34 -1.02 -6.81
C CYS A 130 -0.55 0.21 -6.72
N ASP A 131 -1.73 0.06 -6.13
CA ASP A 131 -2.73 1.13 -6.04
C ASP A 131 -2.23 2.37 -5.26
N TYR A 132 -1.36 2.18 -4.27
CA TYR A 132 -0.70 3.27 -3.55
C TYR A 132 0.27 4.07 -4.42
N ILE A 133 1.11 3.39 -5.20
CA ILE A 133 2.03 4.05 -6.12
C ILE A 133 1.25 4.76 -7.23
N GLU A 134 0.20 4.12 -7.76
CA GLU A 134 -0.69 4.74 -8.75
C GLU A 134 -1.37 6.00 -8.19
N CYS A 135 -1.86 5.94 -6.95
CA CYS A 135 -2.46 7.09 -6.29
C CYS A 135 -1.47 8.24 -6.13
N LEU A 136 -0.24 7.97 -5.70
CA LEU A 136 0.81 8.99 -5.60
C LEU A 136 1.14 9.59 -6.98
N ASN A 137 1.29 8.77 -8.01
CA ASN A 137 1.54 9.24 -9.37
C ASN A 137 0.42 10.14 -9.89
N LEU A 138 -0.84 9.78 -9.62
CA LEU A 138 -1.99 10.62 -9.94
C LEU A 138 -1.92 11.94 -9.18
N LEU A 139 -1.62 11.94 -7.88
CA LEU A 139 -1.55 13.17 -7.09
C LEU A 139 -0.39 14.09 -7.52
N GLU A 140 0.76 13.54 -7.89
CA GLU A 140 1.94 14.32 -8.26
C GLU A 140 1.92 14.80 -9.72
N ASN A 141 1.46 13.94 -10.64
CA ASN A 141 1.60 14.16 -12.08
C ASN A 141 0.26 14.15 -12.83
N GLY A 142 -0.86 13.92 -12.14
CA GLY A 142 -2.18 13.87 -12.75
C GLY A 142 -2.62 15.24 -13.28
N ASP A 143 -3.20 15.24 -14.47
CA ASP A 143 -3.87 16.42 -14.99
C ASP A 143 -5.32 16.43 -14.50
N ALA A 144 -5.64 17.34 -13.58
CA ALA A 144 -7.01 17.54 -13.09
C ALA A 144 -8.01 17.93 -14.20
N ARG A 145 -7.53 18.30 -15.39
CA ARG A 145 -8.36 18.56 -16.58
C ARG A 145 -8.61 17.29 -17.41
N ASN A 146 -7.88 16.21 -17.17
CA ASN A 146 -8.12 14.92 -17.79
C ASN A 146 -9.32 14.25 -17.12
N PRO A 147 -10.44 13.99 -17.85
CA PRO A 147 -11.61 13.34 -17.26
C PRO A 147 -11.31 11.94 -16.68
N GLY A 148 -10.28 11.26 -17.19
CA GLY A 148 -9.83 9.96 -16.69
C GLY A 148 -9.14 10.03 -15.31
N PHE A 149 -8.61 11.20 -14.93
CA PHE A 149 -7.96 11.40 -13.63
C PHE A 149 -8.93 11.11 -12.48
N TYR A 150 -10.09 11.77 -12.46
CA TYR A 150 -11.05 11.61 -11.38
C TYR A 150 -11.61 10.19 -11.33
N GLY A 151 -11.82 9.55 -12.48
CA GLY A 151 -12.28 8.16 -12.52
C GLY A 151 -11.26 7.19 -11.89
N ALA A 152 -9.98 7.34 -12.25
CA ALA A 152 -8.91 6.50 -11.71
C ALA A 152 -8.68 6.78 -10.21
N PHE A 153 -8.60 8.04 -9.82
CA PHE A 153 -8.44 8.45 -8.43
C PHE A 153 -9.61 8.00 -7.57
N PHE A 154 -10.85 8.27 -8.00
CA PHE A 154 -12.06 7.87 -7.30
C PHE A 154 -12.10 6.35 -7.10
N ARG A 155 -11.78 5.55 -8.13
CA ARG A 155 -11.72 4.08 -8.04
C ARG A 155 -10.77 3.60 -6.93
N ILE A 156 -9.60 4.24 -6.80
CA ILE A 156 -8.63 3.86 -5.76
C ILE A 156 -9.19 4.21 -4.38
N VAL A 157 -9.56 5.48 -4.15
CA VAL A 157 -10.00 5.93 -2.82
C VAL A 157 -11.35 5.36 -2.40
N SER A 158 -12.23 5.03 -3.35
CA SER A 158 -13.52 4.37 -3.07
C SER A 158 -13.37 2.91 -2.63
N SER A 159 -12.20 2.31 -2.83
CA SER A 159 -11.92 0.93 -2.39
C SER A 159 -11.82 0.81 -0.87
N GLY A 160 -11.67 1.93 -0.16
CA GLY A 160 -11.70 2.03 1.30
C GLY A 160 -10.49 2.76 1.87
N GLU A 161 -10.43 2.80 3.20
CA GLU A 161 -9.28 3.39 3.91
C GLU A 161 -7.98 2.68 3.55
N ILE A 162 -6.92 3.46 3.37
CA ILE A 162 -5.58 2.91 3.20
C ILE A 162 -5.12 2.26 4.52
N PHE A 163 -4.55 1.05 4.43
CA PHE A 163 -4.02 0.30 5.58
C PHE A 163 -5.08 -0.08 6.63
N LYS A 164 -6.32 -0.37 6.20
CA LYS A 164 -7.41 -0.82 7.06
C LYS A 164 -6.97 -1.96 7.99
N GLY A 165 -7.37 -1.88 9.27
CA GLY A 165 -7.02 -2.87 10.30
C GLY A 165 -5.69 -2.63 11.01
N SER A 166 -5.01 -1.51 10.72
CA SER A 166 -3.74 -1.17 11.34
C SER A 166 -3.73 0.25 11.93
N ARG A 167 -4.63 0.53 12.89
CA ARG A 167 -4.77 1.87 13.52
C ARG A 167 -3.43 2.48 13.98
N THR A 168 -2.50 1.66 14.44
CA THR A 168 -1.14 2.08 14.82
C THR A 168 -0.31 2.53 13.60
N ILE A 169 -0.42 1.81 12.47
CA ILE A 169 0.28 2.14 11.22
C ILE A 169 -0.35 3.36 10.54
N GLY A 170 -1.68 3.49 10.54
CA GLY A 170 -2.36 4.67 10.00
C GLY A 170 -1.86 5.95 10.67
N SER A 171 -1.80 5.97 12.01
CA SER A 171 -1.19 7.06 12.79
C SER A 171 0.32 7.24 12.53
N MET A 172 1.08 6.15 12.41
CA MET A 172 2.51 6.19 12.12
C MET A 172 2.80 6.73 10.72
N ILE A 173 1.99 6.40 9.71
CA ILE A 173 2.16 6.84 8.33
C ILE A 173 1.58 8.24 8.15
N LEU A 174 0.49 8.63 8.83
CA LEU A 174 0.00 10.03 8.82
C LEU A 174 0.99 11.01 9.46
N LYS A 175 1.85 10.57 10.38
CA LYS A 175 2.98 11.40 10.85
C LYS A 175 4.10 11.54 9.81
N VAL A 176 4.07 10.69 8.78
CA VAL A 176 5.06 10.59 7.70
C VAL A 176 4.52 11.15 6.38
N ILE A 177 3.23 11.47 6.26
CA ILE A 177 2.66 12.22 5.12
C ILE A 177 2.67 13.69 5.51
#